data_AF-A0A7W0NCX8-F1
#
_entry.id   AF-A0A7W0NCX8-F1
#
_cell.length_a   1.000
_cell.length_b   1.000
_cell.length_c   1.000
_cell.angle_alpha   90.00
_cell.angle_beta   90.00
_cell.angle_gamma   90.00
#
_symmetry.space_group_name_H-M   'P 1'
#
loop_
_entity.id
_entity.type
_entity.pdbx_description
1 polymer ?
#
loop_
_entity_poly.entity_id
_entity_poly.type
_entity_poly.pdbx_seq_one_letter_code
_entity_poly.pdbx_strand_id
1 'polypeptide(L)'
;LRFATWRPLFDPYTLLSLLVADEGFLSRHANPETQRLIELAAAESDAGDREAFYRDLGVLLHEQPAAVYLYNLTALYGVTADVAGWVPRADGYVIPTQTG
;
A
#
# COMPACT_ATOMS: atom_id res chain seq x y z
N LEU A 1 -10.37 -9.30 -15.95
CA LEU A 1 -9.31 -9.23 -14.91
C LEU A 1 -8.56 -7.91 -15.10
N ARG A 2 -8.26 -7.15 -14.04
CA ARG A 2 -7.41 -5.95 -14.13
C ARG A 2 -6.08 -6.26 -13.47
N PHE A 3 -4.99 -5.86 -14.10
CA PHE A 3 -3.67 -5.85 -13.48
C PHE A 3 -3.43 -4.47 -12.87
N ALA A 4 -3.02 -4.43 -11.61
CA ALA A 4 -2.73 -3.19 -10.90
C ALA A 4 -1.49 -3.36 -10.04
N THR A 5 -0.73 -2.28 -9.91
CA THR A 5 0.44 -2.18 -9.04
C THR A 5 0.41 -0.80 -8.39
N TRP A 6 1.01 -0.70 -7.21
CA TRP A 6 1.07 0.51 -6.41
C TRP A 6 2.47 0.68 -5.84
N ARG A 7 2.88 1.92 -5.67
CA ARG A 7 4.12 2.27 -4.95
C ARG A 7 3.85 2.21 -3.44
N PRO A 8 4.90 2.21 -2.59
CA PRO A 8 4.72 2.35 -1.15
C PRO A 8 3.90 3.61 -0.81
N LEU A 9 2.86 3.44 0.01
CA LEU A 9 1.98 4.53 0.49
C LEU A 9 2.23 4.86 1.97
N PHE A 10 3.16 4.13 2.62
CA PHE A 10 3.58 4.23 4.02
C PHE A 10 2.52 4.00 5.11
N ASP A 11 1.25 4.25 4.81
CA ASP A 11 0.12 3.84 5.63
C ASP A 11 -0.69 2.75 4.90
N PRO A 12 -0.87 1.55 5.49
CA PRO A 12 -1.68 0.48 4.89
C PRO A 12 -3.10 0.92 4.54
N TYR A 13 -3.72 1.79 5.34
CA TYR A 13 -5.09 2.26 5.12
C TYR A 13 -5.26 2.90 3.73
N THR A 14 -4.26 3.62 3.24
CA THR A 14 -4.33 4.30 1.93
C THR A 14 -4.54 3.30 0.79
N LEU A 15 -3.90 2.13 0.86
CA LEU A 15 -4.08 1.09 -0.13
C LEU A 15 -5.41 0.33 0.08
N LEU A 16 -5.69 -0.01 1.33
CA LEU A 16 -6.85 -0.81 1.72
C LEU A 16 -8.16 -0.08 1.40
N SER A 17 -8.25 1.22 1.70
CA SER A 17 -9.40 2.07 1.37
C SER A 17 -9.64 2.19 -0.14
N LEU A 18 -8.62 2.01 -0.98
CA LEU A 18 -8.76 2.07 -2.43
C LEU A 18 -9.23 0.74 -3.04
N LEU A 19 -8.70 -0.39 -2.56
CA LEU A 19 -8.80 -1.69 -3.24
C LEU A 19 -9.58 -2.76 -2.50
N VAL A 20 -9.75 -2.63 -1.19
CA VAL A 20 -10.25 -3.71 -0.33
C VAL A 20 -11.51 -3.30 0.42
N ALA A 21 -11.54 -2.08 0.96
CA ALA A 21 -12.72 -1.54 1.62
C ALA A 21 -13.94 -1.58 0.69
N ASP A 22 -15.12 -1.77 1.26
CA ASP A 22 -16.35 -2.01 0.49
C ASP A 22 -16.68 -0.83 -0.45
N GLU A 23 -16.40 0.41 0.00
CA GLU A 23 -16.60 1.65 -0.78
C GLU A 23 -15.36 2.08 -1.58
N GLY A 24 -14.31 1.24 -1.61
CA GLY A 24 -13.08 1.56 -2.32
C GLY A 24 -13.30 1.69 -3.82
N PHE A 25 -12.77 2.76 -4.43
CA PHE A 25 -12.99 3.07 -5.84
C PHE A 25 -12.60 1.93 -6.81
N LEU A 26 -11.62 1.11 -6.42
CA LEU A 26 -11.17 -0.05 -7.19
C LEU A 26 -11.58 -1.38 -6.56
N SER A 27 -12.31 -1.36 -5.44
CA SER A 27 -12.72 -2.57 -4.74
C SER A 27 -13.70 -3.42 -5.57
N ARG A 28 -13.54 -4.72 -5.42
CA ARG A 28 -14.43 -5.78 -5.89
C ARG A 28 -14.74 -6.78 -4.77
N HIS A 29 -14.22 -6.50 -3.58
CA HIS A 29 -14.34 -7.30 -2.39
C HIS A 29 -15.48 -6.73 -1.56
N ALA A 30 -16.30 -7.61 -0.99
CA ALA A 30 -17.38 -7.22 -0.10
C ALA A 30 -17.39 -8.23 1.05
N ASN A 31 -16.73 -7.86 2.14
CA ASN A 31 -16.63 -8.72 3.32
C ASN A 31 -16.73 -7.84 4.57
N PRO A 32 -17.81 -7.97 5.35
CA PRO A 32 -18.05 -7.11 6.52
C PRO A 32 -16.93 -7.15 7.56
N GLU A 33 -16.28 -8.30 7.73
CA GLU A 33 -15.20 -8.45 8.70
C GLU A 33 -13.91 -7.80 8.22
N THR A 34 -13.64 -7.86 6.91
CA THR A 34 -12.54 -7.10 6.28
C THR A 34 -12.75 -5.60 6.47
N GLN A 35 -13.96 -5.10 6.20
CA GLN A 35 -14.32 -3.70 6.41
C GLN A 35 -14.14 -3.29 7.89
N ARG A 36 -14.64 -4.10 8.83
CA ARG A 36 -14.51 -3.86 10.27
C ARG A 36 -13.06 -3.73 10.73
N LEU A 37 -12.18 -4.63 10.28
CA LEU A 37 -10.76 -4.60 10.65
C LEU A 37 -10.03 -3.40 10.05
N ILE A 38 -10.38 -2.99 8.82
CA ILE A 38 -9.84 -1.77 8.20
C ILE A 38 -10.24 -0.54 9.00
N GLU A 39 -11.51 -0.42 9.41
CA GLU A 39 -12.01 0.71 10.19
C GLU A 39 -11.38 0.78 11.59
N LEU A 40 -11.26 -0.36 12.27
CA LEU A 40 -10.59 -0.42 13.58
C LEU A 40 -9.13 -0.01 13.48
N ALA A 41 -8.39 -0.54 12.50
CA ALA A 41 -7.00 -0.18 12.31
C ALA A 41 -6.83 1.32 11.97
N ALA A 42 -7.75 1.90 11.19
CA ALA A 42 -7.71 3.32 10.84
C ALA A 42 -8.03 4.25 12.01
N ALA A 43 -8.92 3.83 12.92
CA ALA A 43 -9.28 4.58 14.11
C ALA A 43 -8.27 4.41 15.27
N GLU A 44 -7.43 3.37 15.23
CA GLU A 44 -6.49 3.06 16.31
C GLU A 44 -5.23 3.94 16.29
N SER A 45 -4.99 4.63 17.40
CA SER A 45 -3.87 5.53 17.59
C SER A 45 -2.60 4.81 18.07
N ASP A 46 -2.74 3.78 18.90
CA ASP A 46 -1.62 2.97 19.37
C ASP A 46 -1.04 2.14 18.22
N ALA A 47 0.28 2.20 18.05
CA ALA A 47 0.92 1.57 16.91
C ALA A 47 0.92 0.03 17.02
N GLY A 48 1.03 -0.52 18.22
CA GLY A 48 1.06 -1.96 18.46
C GLY A 48 -0.32 -2.58 18.26
N ASP A 49 -1.36 -1.93 18.78
CA ASP A 49 -2.74 -2.37 18.60
C ASP A 49 -3.17 -2.23 17.13
N ARG A 50 -2.81 -1.12 16.47
CA ARG A 50 -3.04 -0.94 15.03
C ARG A 50 -2.34 -2.03 14.20
N GLU A 51 -1.12 -2.41 14.55
CA GLU A 51 -0.41 -3.49 13.88
C GLU A 51 -1.11 -4.85 14.08
N ALA A 52 -1.66 -5.10 15.28
CA ALA A 52 -2.41 -6.33 15.55
C ALA A 52 -3.63 -6.46 14.63
N PHE A 53 -4.43 -5.39 14.48
CA PHE A 53 -5.56 -5.39 13.54
C PHE A 53 -5.12 -5.64 12.09
N TYR A 54 -4.00 -5.06 11.65
CA TYR A 54 -3.47 -5.32 10.30
C TYR A 54 -2.96 -6.74 10.11
N ARG A 55 -2.40 -7.39 11.15
CA ARG A 55 -2.02 -8.81 11.09
C ARG A 55 -3.24 -9.71 10.95
N ASP A 56 -4.28 -9.47 11.74
CA ASP A 56 -5.55 -10.22 11.67
C ASP A 56 -6.21 -10.03 10.29
N LEU A 57 -6.20 -8.81 9.76
CA LEU A 57 -6.65 -8.52 8.40
C LEU A 57 -5.84 -9.29 7.34
N GLY A 58 -4.52 -9.39 7.51
CA GLY A 58 -3.65 -10.15 6.63
C GLY A 58 -4.00 -11.65 6.59
N VAL A 59 -4.33 -12.24 7.74
CA VAL A 59 -4.83 -13.63 7.83
C VAL A 59 -6.16 -13.76 7.09
N LEU A 60 -7.11 -12.86 7.34
CA LEU A 60 -8.41 -12.89 6.68
C LEU A 60 -8.28 -12.76 5.15
N LEU A 61 -7.44 -11.86 4.65
CA LEU A 61 -7.20 -11.68 3.21
C LEU A 61 -6.38 -12.81 2.59
N HIS A 62 -5.67 -13.60 3.38
CA HIS A 62 -5.07 -14.84 2.90
C HIS A 62 -6.15 -15.91 2.63
N GLU A 63 -7.11 -16.06 3.52
CA GLU A 63 -8.20 -17.03 3.41
C GLU A 63 -9.30 -16.59 2.44
N GLN A 64 -9.60 -15.30 2.42
CA GLN A 64 -10.66 -14.66 1.63
C GLN A 64 -10.08 -13.48 0.83
N PRO A 65 -9.31 -13.77 -0.23
CA PRO A 65 -8.53 -12.76 -0.93
C PRO A 65 -9.39 -11.79 -1.74
N ALA A 66 -9.11 -10.50 -1.58
CA ALA A 66 -9.65 -9.44 -2.44
C ALA A 66 -9.03 -9.44 -3.86
N ALA A 67 -7.84 -10.03 -4.01
CA ALA A 67 -7.11 -10.13 -5.28
C ALA A 67 -6.12 -11.31 -5.26
N VAL A 68 -5.59 -11.66 -6.44
CA VAL A 68 -4.45 -12.57 -6.54
C VAL A 68 -3.16 -11.77 -6.36
N TYR A 69 -2.46 -11.99 -5.25
CA TYR A 69 -1.18 -11.34 -4.97
C TYR A 69 -0.04 -12.01 -5.74
N LEU A 70 0.70 -11.23 -6.55
CA LEU A 70 1.71 -11.78 -7.45
C LEU A 70 3.14 -11.61 -6.94
N TYR A 71 3.59 -10.37 -6.73
CA TYR A 71 4.98 -10.07 -6.33
C TYR A 71 5.13 -8.62 -5.84
N ASN A 72 6.20 -8.37 -5.09
CA ASN A 72 6.70 -7.03 -4.79
C ASN A 72 7.81 -6.66 -5.79
N LEU A 73 7.71 -5.50 -6.43
CA LEU A 73 8.69 -5.03 -7.40
C LEU A 73 9.81 -4.24 -6.73
N THR A 74 11.06 -4.55 -7.09
CA THR A 74 12.21 -3.70 -6.78
C THR A 74 12.32 -2.60 -7.84
N ALA A 75 12.23 -1.34 -7.43
CA ALA A 75 12.41 -0.21 -8.32
C ALA A 75 13.88 -0.06 -8.74
N LEU A 76 14.13 0.14 -10.03
CA LEU A 76 15.45 0.40 -10.62
C LEU A 76 15.47 1.81 -11.22
N TYR A 77 16.54 2.54 -10.98
CA TYR A 77 16.71 3.92 -11.45
C TYR A 77 18.03 4.06 -12.19
N GLY A 78 17.98 4.64 -13.39
CA GLY A 78 19.16 5.04 -14.15
C GLY A 78 19.48 6.51 -13.89
N VAL A 79 20.74 6.81 -13.58
CA VAL A 79 21.22 8.17 -13.29
C VAL A 79 22.51 8.38 -14.07
N THR A 80 22.66 9.55 -14.69
CA THR A 80 23.89 9.92 -15.39
C THR A 80 24.99 10.28 -14.38
N ALA A 81 26.26 10.01 -14.74
CA ALA A 81 27.40 10.11 -13.83
C ALA A 81 27.67 11.54 -13.32
N ASP A 82 27.17 12.57 -14.01
CA ASP A 82 27.29 13.98 -13.64
C ASP A 82 26.29 14.41 -12.54
N VAL A 83 25.27 13.61 -12.25
CA VAL A 83 24.30 13.88 -11.19
C VAL A 83 24.88 13.44 -9.84
N ALA A 84 25.40 14.41 -9.09
CA ALA A 84 25.87 14.18 -7.72
C ALA A 84 24.73 14.24 -6.70
N GLY A 85 24.78 13.35 -5.70
CA GLY A 85 23.92 13.43 -4.50
C GLY A 85 22.47 12.98 -4.68
N TRP A 86 22.09 12.47 -5.85
CA TRP A 86 20.77 11.90 -6.04
C TRP A 86 20.66 10.53 -5.36
N VAL A 87 19.56 10.31 -4.65
CA VAL A 87 19.19 9.04 -4.03
C VAL A 87 17.72 8.73 -4.29
N PRO A 88 17.34 7.46 -4.50
CA PRO A 88 15.94 7.11 -4.68
C PRO A 88 15.15 7.39 -3.40
N ARG A 89 13.97 7.97 -3.56
CA ARG A 89 13.03 8.17 -2.44
C ARG A 89 12.31 6.86 -2.13
N ALA A 90 11.99 6.65 -0.85
CA ALA A 90 11.26 5.47 -0.40
C ALA A 90 9.82 5.39 -0.96
N ASP A 91 9.23 6.52 -1.33
CA ASP A 91 7.91 6.59 -1.97
C ASP A 91 7.98 6.37 -3.49
N GLY A 92 9.19 6.32 -4.07
CA GLY A 92 9.43 6.15 -5.49
C GLY A 92 9.08 7.37 -6.35
N TYR A 93 8.87 8.56 -5.77
CA TYR A 93 8.77 9.78 -6.57
C TYR A 93 10.15 10.19 -7.11
N VAL A 94 10.18 10.61 -8.38
CA VAL A 94 11.33 11.29 -8.97
C VAL A 94 11.01 12.78 -9.00
N ILE A 95 11.65 13.53 -8.11
CA ILE A 95 11.51 14.99 -8.06
C ILE A 95 12.77 15.57 -8.72
N PRO A 96 12.65 16.29 -9.85
CA PRO A 96 13.78 17.00 -10.43
C PRO A 96 14.16 18.15 -9.50
N THR A 97 15.22 18.00 -8.71
CA THR A 97 15.64 19.01 -7.73
C THR A 97 16.84 19.86 -8.18
N GLN A 98 17.42 19.60 -9.36
CA GLN A 98 18.42 20.49 -9.95
C GLN A 98 17.75 21.56 -10.81
N THR A 99 17.57 22.75 -10.22
CA THR A 99 17.60 24.01 -10.97
C THR A 99 19.06 24.45 -11.05
N GLY A 100 19.56 24.69 -12.28
CA GLY A 100 20.87 25.27 -12.50
C GLY A 100 21.02 26.67 -11.91
#